data_AF-A0A957S1G6-F1
#
_entry.id   AF-A0A957S1G6-F1
#
_cell.length_a   1.000
_cell.length_b   1.000
_cell.length_c   1.000
_cell.angle_alpha   90.00
_cell.angle_beta   90.00
_cell.angle_gamma   90.00
#
_symmetry.space_group_name_H-M   'P 1'
#
loop_
_entity.id
_entity.type
_entity.pdbx_description
1 polymer ?
#
loop_
_entity_poly.entity_id
_entity_poly.type
_entity_poly.pdbx_seq_one_letter_code
_entity_poly.pdbx_strand_id
1 'polypeptide(L)'
;MSEKYANPIAQKLGLAPHRVAAVIALLDDGNTLPFIARYRKEATGGLDEEEIRAISSELESARALDERRATILASIEEQGKLTDALHAEIMAAETRTALEDLYQPYKPKRRTRAMIARERGLEPLAEQILTQPRSIAGLDALTAPFLSDDVPTSDDALAGARDIIAELISDHPGVRQATREKALKWGAMRTGRIDGADDPRNTYELYYDFEFRIDRVRPHQVLAINRGEAQKILRVAVDVPERDWRSAVDAYFRPHRQSPLAEQLQLAIDDAASRLLLPAIERDVRRTLTEQAEAQAMRVFGSNLRGLLTQPPLADQTVLALDPGFRTGCKVAVVDSSGKVLETATIYPHPPQKQQRESLAAL
;
A
#
# COMPACT_ATOMS: atom_id res chain seq x y z
N MET A 1 -19.00 23.43 4.69
CA MET A 1 -18.18 22.20 4.67
C MET A 1 -18.31 21.44 3.35
N SER A 2 -19.52 21.35 2.77
CA SER A 2 -19.78 20.67 1.48
C SER A 2 -18.94 21.21 0.30
N GLU A 3 -18.75 22.53 0.19
CA GLU A 3 -18.00 23.14 -0.92
C GLU A 3 -16.50 22.80 -0.95
N LYS A 4 -15.89 22.53 0.21
CA LYS A 4 -14.45 22.21 0.32
C LYS A 4 -14.08 20.99 -0.52
N TYR A 5 -14.93 19.97 -0.49
CA TYR A 5 -14.69 18.70 -1.19
C TYR A 5 -15.37 18.65 -2.56
N ALA A 6 -16.40 19.47 -2.80
CA ALA A 6 -17.18 19.42 -4.03
C ALA A 6 -16.34 19.70 -5.28
N ASN A 7 -15.52 20.76 -5.29
CA ASN A 7 -14.73 21.13 -6.47
C ASN A 7 -13.66 20.09 -6.84
N PRO A 8 -12.80 19.61 -5.91
CA PRO A 8 -11.82 18.58 -6.23
C PRO A 8 -12.45 17.26 -6.72
N ILE A 9 -13.52 16.81 -6.05
CA ILE A 9 -14.21 15.57 -6.42
C ILE A 9 -14.87 15.72 -7.79
N ALA A 10 -15.51 16.86 -8.06
CA ALA A 10 -16.11 17.16 -9.35
C ALA A 10 -15.08 17.14 -10.48
N GLN A 11 -13.91 17.74 -10.28
CA GLN A 11 -12.83 17.72 -11.26
C GLN A 11 -12.31 16.30 -11.51
N LYS A 12 -12.13 15.50 -10.46
CA LYS A 12 -11.65 14.12 -10.55
C LYS A 12 -12.63 13.20 -11.28
N LEU A 13 -13.93 13.38 -11.06
CA LEU A 13 -14.99 12.57 -11.66
C LEU A 13 -15.53 13.13 -12.98
N GLY A 14 -15.11 14.33 -13.39
CA GLY A 14 -15.63 14.99 -14.59
C GLY A 14 -17.11 15.44 -14.46
N LEU A 15 -17.54 15.73 -13.22
CA LEU A 15 -18.93 16.12 -12.90
C LEU A 15 -19.03 17.63 -12.64
N ALA A 16 -20.25 18.15 -12.64
CA ALA A 16 -20.48 19.56 -12.30
C ALA A 16 -20.41 19.76 -10.77
N PRO A 17 -19.65 20.76 -10.25
CA PRO A 17 -19.46 20.93 -8.82
C PRO A 17 -20.73 21.09 -7.99
N HIS A 18 -21.74 21.78 -8.52
CA HIS A 18 -23.03 21.96 -7.84
C HIS A 18 -23.78 20.62 -7.63
N ARG A 19 -23.66 19.66 -8.56
CA ARG A 19 -24.26 18.32 -8.43
C ARG A 19 -23.56 17.52 -7.35
N VAL A 20 -22.23 17.59 -7.31
CA VAL A 20 -21.42 16.94 -6.27
C VAL A 20 -21.72 17.55 -4.89
N ALA A 21 -21.79 18.88 -4.79
CA ALA A 21 -22.14 19.56 -3.55
C ALA A 21 -23.52 19.14 -3.00
N ALA A 22 -24.52 18.98 -3.89
CA ALA A 22 -25.84 18.51 -3.51
C ALA A 22 -25.82 17.07 -2.99
N VAL A 23 -25.06 16.17 -3.63
CA VAL A 23 -24.88 14.80 -3.15
C VAL A 23 -24.20 14.78 -1.78
N ILE A 24 -23.13 15.56 -1.59
CA ILE A 24 -22.42 15.65 -0.30
C ILE A 24 -23.36 16.10 0.81
N ALA A 25 -24.17 17.14 0.58
CA ALA A 25 -25.14 17.62 1.56
C ALA A 25 -26.16 16.53 1.93
N LEU A 26 -26.68 15.80 0.93
CA LEU A 26 -27.63 14.71 1.18
C LEU A 26 -27.00 13.55 1.97
N LEU A 27 -25.74 13.21 1.70
CA LEU A 27 -25.00 12.18 2.45
C LEU A 27 -24.77 12.63 3.91
N ASP A 28 -24.43 13.91 4.11
CA ASP A 28 -24.22 14.49 5.44
C ASP A 28 -25.51 14.56 6.27
N ASP A 29 -26.66 14.72 5.62
CA ASP A 29 -27.99 14.59 6.22
C ASP A 29 -28.38 13.13 6.55
N GLY A 30 -27.48 12.17 6.31
CA GLY A 30 -27.69 10.75 6.61
C GLY A 30 -28.53 9.98 5.59
N ASN A 31 -28.75 10.55 4.39
CA ASN A 31 -29.49 9.85 3.34
C ASN A 31 -28.64 8.70 2.75
N THR A 32 -29.28 7.57 2.46
CA THR A 32 -28.59 6.44 1.84
C THR A 32 -28.43 6.64 0.33
N LEU A 33 -27.40 6.01 -0.23
CA LEU A 33 -27.13 5.98 -1.67
C LEU A 33 -28.36 5.62 -2.54
N PRO A 34 -29.09 4.51 -2.26
CA PRO A 34 -30.29 4.17 -3.02
C PRO A 34 -31.42 5.20 -2.86
N PHE A 35 -31.53 5.83 -1.69
CA PHE A 35 -32.53 6.87 -1.45
C PHE A 35 -32.24 8.12 -2.29
N ILE A 36 -30.99 8.56 -2.34
CA ILE A 36 -30.55 9.71 -3.14
C ILE A 36 -30.81 9.43 -4.63
N ALA A 37 -30.34 8.28 -5.14
CA ALA A 37 -30.47 7.91 -6.55
C ALA A 37 -31.95 7.80 -6.99
N ARG A 38 -32.85 7.37 -6.10
CA ARG A 38 -34.26 7.15 -6.43
C ARG A 38 -35.13 8.39 -6.20
N TYR A 39 -34.95 9.10 -5.08
CA TYR A 39 -35.88 10.12 -4.60
C TYR A 39 -35.31 11.54 -4.57
N ARG A 40 -34.04 11.74 -4.94
CA ARG A 40 -33.37 13.04 -4.98
C ARG A 40 -32.75 13.33 -6.36
N LYS A 41 -33.32 12.78 -7.43
CA LYS A 41 -32.85 12.99 -8.81
C LYS A 41 -32.81 14.46 -9.19
N GLU A 42 -33.85 15.23 -8.88
CA GLU A 42 -33.90 16.66 -9.22
C GLU A 42 -32.80 17.44 -8.49
N ALA A 43 -32.63 17.20 -7.19
CA ALA A 43 -31.60 17.86 -6.38
C ALA A 43 -30.16 17.55 -6.84
N THR A 44 -29.93 16.34 -7.38
CA THR A 44 -28.62 15.89 -7.87
C THR A 44 -28.42 16.17 -9.37
N GLY A 45 -29.40 16.74 -10.06
CA GLY A 45 -29.36 16.93 -11.52
C GLY A 45 -29.37 15.62 -12.30
N GLY A 46 -29.95 14.56 -11.74
CA GLY A 46 -30.13 13.25 -12.39
C GLY A 46 -28.90 12.36 -12.36
N LEU A 47 -28.03 12.47 -11.34
CA LEU A 47 -26.91 11.55 -11.18
C LEU A 47 -27.42 10.11 -10.97
N ASP A 48 -26.74 9.14 -11.56
CA ASP A 48 -27.05 7.73 -11.35
C ASP A 48 -26.39 7.16 -10.08
N GLU A 49 -26.72 5.92 -9.73
CA GLU A 49 -26.20 5.29 -8.52
C GLU A 49 -24.68 5.05 -8.56
N GLU A 50 -24.10 4.81 -9.74
CA GLU A 50 -22.66 4.59 -9.89
C GLU A 50 -21.90 5.90 -9.68
N GLU A 51 -22.41 7.02 -10.23
CA GLU A 51 -21.87 8.36 -10.01
C GLU A 51 -21.98 8.80 -8.54
N ILE A 52 -23.12 8.61 -7.89
CA ILE A 52 -23.31 8.94 -6.47
C ILE A 52 -22.36 8.10 -5.59
N ARG A 53 -22.14 6.83 -5.95
CA ARG A 53 -21.24 5.93 -5.21
C ARG A 53 -19.80 6.36 -5.36
N ALA A 54 -19.38 6.77 -6.55
CA ALA A 54 -18.07 7.36 -6.77
C ALA A 54 -17.87 8.62 -5.94
N ILE A 55 -18.86 9.53 -5.89
CA ILE A 55 -18.81 10.74 -5.05
C ILE A 55 -18.65 10.37 -3.57
N SER A 56 -19.44 9.40 -3.07
CA SER A 56 -19.35 8.95 -1.66
C SER A 56 -17.96 8.42 -1.31
N SER A 57 -17.39 7.57 -2.17
CA SER A 57 -16.07 6.98 -1.94
C SER A 57 -14.94 8.02 -1.97
N GLU A 58 -15.02 8.99 -2.88
CA GLU A 58 -14.08 10.10 -2.96
C GLU A 58 -14.20 11.05 -1.76
N LEU A 59 -15.43 11.30 -1.29
CA LEU A 59 -15.69 12.11 -0.10
C LEU A 59 -15.10 11.46 1.16
N GLU A 60 -15.32 10.16 1.36
CA GLU A 60 -14.75 9.41 2.47
C GLU A 60 -13.21 9.46 2.44
N SER A 61 -12.61 9.26 1.26
CA SER A 61 -11.17 9.32 1.08
C SER A 61 -10.60 10.71 1.38
N ALA A 62 -11.26 11.76 0.91
CA ALA A 62 -10.85 13.15 1.14
C ALA A 62 -10.96 13.54 2.63
N ARG A 63 -12.03 13.10 3.31
CA ARG A 63 -12.19 13.31 4.76
C ARG A 63 -11.12 12.59 5.57
N ALA A 64 -10.83 11.33 5.23
CA ALA A 64 -9.78 10.57 5.89
C ALA A 64 -8.39 11.21 5.69
N LEU A 65 -8.12 11.78 4.51
CA LEU A 65 -6.90 12.54 4.24
C LEU A 65 -6.79 13.79 5.12
N ASP A 66 -7.87 14.57 5.22
CA ASP A 66 -7.94 15.78 6.03
C ASP A 66 -7.78 15.50 7.52
N GLU A 67 -8.44 14.46 8.04
CA GLU A 67 -8.29 14.00 9.43
C GLU A 67 -6.84 13.60 9.72
N ARG A 68 -6.23 12.84 8.80
CA ARG A 68 -4.84 12.44 8.94
C ARG A 68 -3.90 13.65 8.88
N ARG A 69 -4.16 14.61 8.00
CA ARG A 69 -3.41 15.87 7.90
C ARG A 69 -3.46 16.64 9.22
N ALA A 70 -4.64 16.80 9.80
CA ALA A 70 -4.80 17.48 11.10
C ALA A 70 -4.01 16.77 12.21
N THR A 71 -4.06 15.44 12.25
CA THR A 71 -3.28 14.64 13.22
C THR A 71 -1.77 14.86 13.06
N ILE A 72 -1.27 14.90 11.82
CA ILE A 72 0.14 15.14 11.52
C ILE A 72 0.56 16.55 11.95
N LEU A 73 -0.24 17.56 11.61
CA LEU A 73 0.02 18.96 12.00
C LEU A 73 0.12 19.10 13.52
N ALA A 74 -0.87 18.56 14.25
CA ALA A 74 -0.86 18.59 15.71
C ALA A 74 0.40 17.91 16.30
N SER A 75 0.77 16.74 15.78
CA SER A 75 1.95 16.01 16.25
C SER A 75 3.28 16.76 16.00
N ILE A 76 3.39 17.52 14.91
CA ILE A 76 4.60 18.31 14.60
C ILE A 76 4.60 19.62 15.40
N GLU A 77 3.43 20.23 15.61
CA GLU A 77 3.24 21.42 16.43
C GLU A 77 3.60 21.16 17.90
N GLU A 78 3.17 20.02 18.46
CA GLU A 78 3.53 19.58 19.81
C GLU A 78 5.05 19.43 20.02
N GLN A 79 5.79 19.14 18.94
CA GLN A 79 7.26 19.05 18.96
C GLN A 79 7.94 20.42 18.79
N GLY A 80 7.20 21.49 18.51
CA GLY A 80 7.73 22.82 18.22
C GLY A 80 8.54 22.87 16.91
N LYS A 81 8.27 21.96 15.96
CA LYS A 81 9.01 21.84 14.69
C LYS A 81 8.22 22.29 13.47
N LEU A 82 6.99 22.75 13.67
CA LEU A 82 6.11 23.18 12.57
C LEU A 82 6.54 24.57 12.09
N THR A 83 7.17 24.63 10.91
CA THR A 83 7.48 25.88 10.22
C THR A 83 6.38 26.25 9.24
N ASP A 84 6.26 27.54 8.89
CA ASP A 84 5.27 27.99 7.90
C ASP A 84 5.44 27.29 6.55
N ALA A 85 6.69 27.03 6.13
CA ALA A 85 7.00 26.30 4.91
C ALA A 85 6.51 24.84 4.99
N LEU A 86 6.79 24.15 6.09
CA LEU A 86 6.34 22.77 6.30
C LEU A 86 4.80 22.67 6.39
N HIS A 87 4.18 23.63 7.08
CA HIS A 87 2.72 23.73 7.13
C HIS A 87 2.13 23.86 5.72
N ALA A 88 2.71 24.73 4.88
CA ALA A 88 2.27 24.89 3.48
C ALA A 88 2.45 23.59 2.67
N GLU A 89 3.57 22.88 2.81
CA GLU A 89 3.79 21.59 2.16
C GLU A 89 2.78 20.52 2.58
N ILE A 90 2.49 20.41 3.88
CA ILE A 90 1.51 19.47 4.44
C ILE A 90 0.09 19.79 3.94
N MET A 91 -0.26 21.07 3.84
CA MET A 91 -1.54 21.52 3.30
C MET A 91 -1.67 21.24 1.80
N ALA A 92 -0.57 21.33 1.05
CA ALA A 92 -0.52 21.05 -0.38
C ALA A 92 -0.48 19.54 -0.71
N ALA A 93 -0.20 18.67 0.26
CA ALA A 93 -0.13 17.24 0.03
C ALA A 93 -1.51 16.65 -0.34
N GLU A 94 -1.59 16.12 -1.57
CA GLU A 94 -2.82 15.56 -2.16
C GLU A 94 -3.03 14.07 -1.87
N THR A 95 -2.01 13.37 -1.40
CA THR A 95 -2.07 11.93 -1.14
C THR A 95 -1.64 11.59 0.28
N ARG A 96 -2.22 10.51 0.81
CA ARG A 96 -1.85 10.00 2.13
C ARG A 96 -0.36 9.64 2.19
N THR A 97 0.19 9.11 1.10
CA THR A 97 1.61 8.77 1.01
C THR A 97 2.50 10.00 1.11
N ALA A 98 2.17 11.08 0.40
CA ALA A 98 2.92 12.34 0.50
C ALA A 98 2.87 12.93 1.92
N LEU A 99 1.71 12.88 2.58
CA LEU A 99 1.57 13.27 3.99
C LEU A 99 2.46 12.44 4.92
N GLU A 100 2.45 11.11 4.77
CA GLU A 100 3.29 10.24 5.60
C GLU A 100 4.78 10.47 5.34
N ASP A 101 5.19 10.76 4.11
CA ASP A 101 6.57 11.08 3.77
C ASP A 101 7.02 12.40 4.42
N LEU A 102 6.19 13.45 4.40
CA LEU A 102 6.45 14.71 5.10
C LEU A 102 6.49 14.54 6.62
N TYR A 103 5.66 13.65 7.17
CA TYR A 103 5.62 13.36 8.61
C TYR A 103 6.76 12.46 9.09
N GLN A 104 7.38 11.70 8.18
CA GLN A 104 8.35 10.66 8.51
C GLN A 104 9.50 11.12 9.43
N PRO A 105 10.11 12.32 9.25
CA PRO A 105 11.16 12.82 10.14
C PRO A 105 10.69 13.10 11.58
N TYR A 106 9.40 13.39 11.77
CA TYR A 106 8.79 13.81 13.04
C TYR A 106 8.04 12.68 13.75
N LYS A 107 7.92 11.53 13.08
CA LYS A 107 7.23 10.38 13.63
C LYS A 107 8.01 9.85 14.84
N PRO A 108 7.36 9.58 15.99
CA PRO A 108 8.04 9.00 17.14
C PRO A 108 8.73 7.67 16.79
N LYS A 109 10.02 7.54 17.12
CA LYS A 109 10.83 6.35 16.84
C LYS A 109 11.28 5.66 18.12
N ARG A 110 11.45 4.33 18.04
CA ARG A 110 12.22 3.59 19.04
C ARG A 110 13.68 4.05 18.98
N ARG A 111 14.40 3.99 20.10
CA ARG A 111 15.80 4.42 20.22
C ARG A 111 16.65 3.92 19.04
N THR A 112 17.00 4.81 18.11
CA THR A 112 17.76 4.49 16.90
C THR A 112 19.26 4.74 17.09
N ARG A 113 20.08 4.22 16.17
CA ARG A 113 21.51 4.52 16.14
C ARG A 113 21.78 6.02 15.97
N ALA A 114 21.01 6.69 15.12
CA ALA A 114 21.05 8.14 14.95
C ALA A 114 20.72 8.89 16.24
N MET A 115 19.69 8.46 16.99
CA MET A 115 19.36 9.05 18.29
C MET A 115 20.51 8.90 19.28
N ILE A 116 21.11 7.70 19.38
CA ILE A 116 22.28 7.46 20.24
C ILE A 116 23.47 8.33 19.83
N ALA A 117 23.72 8.49 18.53
CA ALA A 117 24.78 9.35 18.03
C ALA A 117 24.52 10.84 18.34
N ARG A 118 23.27 11.31 18.25
CA ARG A 118 22.88 12.67 18.67
C ARG A 118 23.07 12.87 20.19
N GLU A 119 22.67 11.89 21.00
CA GLU A 119 22.89 11.88 22.46
C GLU A 119 24.39 11.97 22.82
N ARG A 120 25.27 11.40 21.99
CA ARG A 120 26.74 11.48 22.09
C ARG A 120 27.33 12.77 21.51
N GLY A 121 26.52 13.72 21.06
CA GLY A 121 26.98 15.01 20.54
C GLY A 121 27.59 14.97 19.13
N LEU A 122 27.29 13.95 18.32
CA LEU A 122 27.86 13.79 16.97
C LEU A 122 27.09 14.53 15.87
N GLU A 123 26.02 15.24 16.23
CA GLU A 123 25.22 16.01 15.27
C GLU A 123 26.00 17.10 14.52
N PRO A 124 26.89 17.90 15.15
CA PRO A 124 27.69 18.88 14.42
C PRO A 124 28.69 18.24 13.45
N LEU A 125 29.19 17.02 13.74
CA LEU A 125 30.04 16.28 12.81
C LEU A 125 29.23 15.79 11.59
N ALA A 126 28.00 15.32 11.82
CA ALA A 126 27.09 14.96 10.74
C ALA A 126 26.78 16.18 9.84
N GLU A 127 26.57 17.36 10.42
CA GLU A 127 26.37 18.61 9.67
C GLU A 127 27.62 18.99 8.84
N GLN A 128 28.83 18.80 9.37
CA GLN A 128 30.07 18.98 8.60
C GLN A 128 30.15 18.02 7.41
N ILE A 129 29.77 16.75 7.59
CA ILE A 129 29.75 15.77 6.49
C ILE A 129 28.66 16.11 5.45
N LEU A 130 27.56 16.73 5.84
CA LEU A 130 26.51 17.16 4.89
C LEU A 130 26.91 18.41 4.11
N THR A 131 27.47 19.41 4.79
CA THR A 131 27.92 20.68 4.18
C THR A 131 29.21 20.52 3.38
N GLN A 132 30.01 19.49 3.68
CA GLN A 132 31.22 19.10 2.97
C GLN A 132 32.16 20.29 2.68
N PRO A 133 32.57 21.05 3.71
CA PRO A 133 33.49 22.16 3.50
C PRO A 133 34.78 21.65 2.87
N ARG A 134 35.38 22.49 2.02
CA ARG A 134 36.74 22.25 1.54
C ARG A 134 37.68 22.45 2.73
N SER A 135 38.48 21.44 3.02
CA SER A 135 39.45 21.48 4.10
C SER A 135 40.72 20.74 3.70
N ILE A 136 41.86 21.23 4.18
CA ILE A 136 43.16 20.55 4.06
C ILE A 136 43.40 19.65 5.28
N ALA A 137 42.58 19.80 6.35
CA ALA A 137 42.67 18.98 7.54
C ALA A 137 42.27 17.52 7.24
N GLY A 138 43.04 16.57 7.77
CA GLY A 138 42.72 15.15 7.72
C GLY A 138 41.51 14.81 8.60
N LEU A 139 40.93 13.62 8.40
CA LEU A 139 39.75 13.15 9.13
C LEU A 139 39.95 13.18 10.64
N ASP A 140 41.13 12.78 11.15
CA ASP A 140 41.42 12.77 12.59
C ASP A 140 41.37 14.16 13.22
N ALA A 141 41.76 15.20 12.49
CA ALA A 141 41.67 16.57 13.00
C ALA A 141 40.21 17.07 13.03
N LEU A 142 39.37 16.59 12.11
CA LEU A 142 37.95 16.92 12.05
C LEU A 142 37.14 16.19 13.13
N THR A 143 37.55 14.98 13.52
CA THR A 143 36.86 14.16 14.52
C THR A 143 37.35 14.39 15.94
N ALA A 144 38.58 14.88 16.14
CA ALA A 144 39.17 15.13 17.45
C ALA A 144 38.27 15.89 18.44
N PRO A 145 37.51 16.94 18.03
CA PRO A 145 36.61 17.65 18.95
C PRO A 145 35.43 16.82 19.47
N PHE A 146 35.15 15.68 18.85
CA PHE A 146 33.99 14.83 19.10
C PHE A 146 34.34 13.53 19.87
N LEU A 147 35.61 13.35 20.22
CA LEU A 147 36.06 12.18 20.98
C LEU A 147 35.69 12.33 22.47
N SER A 148 35.21 11.23 23.05
CA SER A 148 34.84 11.14 24.47
C SER A 148 34.96 9.69 24.95
N ASP A 149 34.70 9.44 26.24
CA ASP A 149 34.68 8.07 26.77
C ASP A 149 33.65 7.17 26.06
N ASP A 150 32.54 7.77 25.58
CA ASP A 150 31.48 7.09 24.82
C ASP A 150 31.77 7.01 23.30
N VAL A 151 32.76 7.76 22.82
CA VAL A 151 33.21 7.82 21.41
C VAL A 151 34.74 7.84 21.39
N PRO A 152 35.40 6.69 21.63
CA PRO A 152 36.83 6.65 21.91
C PRO A 152 37.71 6.87 20.67
N THR A 153 37.19 6.63 19.47
CA THR A 153 37.97 6.69 18.23
C THR A 153 37.35 7.59 17.16
N SER A 154 38.22 8.05 16.25
CA SER A 154 37.83 8.79 15.03
C SER A 154 36.79 8.01 14.21
N ASP A 155 36.95 6.69 14.12
CA ASP A 155 36.02 5.80 13.41
C ASP A 155 34.65 5.71 14.10
N ASP A 156 34.60 5.69 15.44
CA ASP A 156 33.33 5.70 16.20
C ASP A 156 32.57 7.02 15.98
N ALA A 157 33.29 8.15 15.96
CA ALA A 157 32.70 9.46 15.71
C ALA A 157 32.12 9.53 14.30
N LEU A 158 32.88 9.10 13.29
CA LEU A 158 32.42 9.04 11.91
C LEU A 158 31.26 8.05 11.73
N ALA A 159 31.30 6.89 12.38
CA ALA A 159 30.21 5.91 12.32
C ALA A 159 28.90 6.48 12.88
N GLY A 160 28.95 7.12 14.05
CA GLY A 160 27.78 7.76 14.63
C GLY A 160 27.25 8.91 13.77
N ALA A 161 28.14 9.74 13.20
CA ALA A 161 27.73 10.80 12.28
C ALA A 161 27.07 10.24 11.01
N ARG A 162 27.62 9.15 10.45
CA ARG A 162 27.00 8.44 9.30
C ARG A 162 25.63 7.86 9.65
N ASP A 163 25.44 7.32 10.86
CA ASP A 163 24.14 6.82 11.32
C ASP A 163 23.07 7.94 11.34
N ILE A 164 23.44 9.16 11.76
CA ILE A 164 22.55 10.35 11.72
C ILE A 164 22.16 10.67 10.27
N ILE A 165 23.14 10.72 9.38
CA ILE A 165 22.93 11.05 7.96
C ILE A 165 22.11 9.96 7.26
N ALA A 166 22.33 8.69 7.59
CA ALA A 166 21.59 7.60 7.00
C ALA A 166 20.09 7.66 7.32
N GLU A 167 19.75 8.01 8.57
CA GLU A 167 18.37 8.26 8.97
C GLU A 167 17.79 9.48 8.24
N LEU A 168 18.54 10.58 8.16
CA LEU A 168 18.13 11.80 7.46
C LEU A 168 17.80 11.53 5.98
N ILE A 169 18.67 10.81 5.26
CA ILE A 169 18.48 10.46 3.84
C ILE A 169 17.24 9.57 3.68
N SER A 170 17.10 8.55 4.52
CA SER A 170 15.98 7.60 4.45
C SER A 170 14.62 8.26 4.69
N ASP A 171 14.58 9.29 5.54
CA ASP A 171 13.36 9.99 5.89
C ASP A 171 13.09 11.22 5.02
N HIS A 172 14.03 11.61 4.15
CA HIS A 172 13.86 12.78 3.29
C HIS A 172 12.68 12.58 2.31
N PRO A 173 11.62 13.42 2.37
CA PRO A 173 10.39 13.20 1.62
C PRO A 173 10.63 13.06 0.10
N GLY A 174 11.45 13.96 -0.46
CA GLY A 174 11.79 13.93 -1.88
C GLY A 174 12.60 12.69 -2.31
N VAL A 175 13.45 12.15 -1.43
CA VAL A 175 14.23 10.93 -1.72
C VAL A 175 13.29 9.73 -1.73
N ARG A 176 12.42 9.64 -0.72
CA ARG A 176 11.42 8.58 -0.59
C ARG A 176 10.49 8.55 -1.80
N GLN A 177 9.92 9.71 -2.14
CA GLN A 177 9.02 9.84 -3.29
C GLN A 177 9.71 9.41 -4.60
N ALA A 178 10.86 10.03 -4.92
CA ALA A 178 11.56 9.74 -6.17
C ALA A 178 12.04 8.28 -6.27
N THR A 179 12.47 7.68 -5.15
CA THR A 179 12.86 6.27 -5.10
C THR A 179 11.66 5.35 -5.29
N ARG A 180 10.51 5.65 -4.66
CA ARG A 180 9.26 4.89 -4.81
C ARG A 180 8.75 4.91 -6.26
N GLU A 181 8.72 6.08 -6.88
CA GLU A 181 8.28 6.25 -8.27
C GLU A 181 9.16 5.43 -9.24
N LYS A 182 10.48 5.47 -9.04
CA LYS A 182 11.39 4.65 -9.84
C LYS A 182 11.26 3.16 -9.54
N ALA A 183 11.04 2.76 -8.29
CA ALA A 183 10.81 1.37 -7.92
C ALA A 183 9.54 0.81 -8.56
N LEU A 184 8.44 1.58 -8.57
CA LEU A 184 7.19 1.18 -9.24
C LEU A 184 7.36 1.01 -10.75
N LYS A 185 8.25 1.80 -11.37
CA LYS A 185 8.44 1.80 -12.83
C LYS A 185 9.52 0.83 -13.32
N TRP A 186 10.61 0.68 -12.57
CA TRP A 186 11.83 -0.01 -12.99
C TRP A 186 12.34 -1.06 -12.01
N GLY A 187 11.76 -1.14 -10.81
CA GLY A 187 12.08 -2.19 -9.85
C GLY A 187 11.66 -3.56 -10.37
N ALA A 188 12.23 -4.61 -9.79
CA ALA A 188 11.90 -6.00 -10.08
C ALA A 188 11.33 -6.68 -8.85
N MET A 189 10.20 -7.38 -9.00
CA MET A 189 9.73 -8.33 -8.00
C MET A 189 10.42 -9.66 -8.26
N ARG A 190 11.07 -10.20 -7.22
CA ARG A 190 11.64 -11.54 -7.24
C ARG A 190 10.95 -12.40 -6.21
N THR A 191 10.62 -13.63 -6.59
CA THR A 191 10.12 -14.63 -5.65
C THR A 191 10.93 -15.91 -5.76
N GLY A 192 11.06 -16.60 -4.62
CA GLY A 192 11.76 -17.86 -4.52
C GLY A 192 11.02 -18.83 -3.62
N ARG A 193 11.13 -20.13 -3.87
CA ARG A 193 10.62 -21.14 -2.92
C ARG A 193 11.46 -21.14 -1.64
N ILE A 194 10.82 -21.19 -0.48
CA ILE A 194 11.48 -21.41 0.82
C ILE A 194 11.84 -22.89 0.95
N ASP A 195 13.09 -23.16 1.34
CA ASP A 195 13.58 -24.52 1.52
C ASP A 195 12.79 -25.25 2.61
N GLY A 196 12.33 -26.47 2.31
CA GLY A 196 11.50 -27.26 3.21
C GLY A 196 10.03 -26.83 3.29
N ALA A 197 9.57 -25.87 2.48
CA ALA A 197 8.16 -25.48 2.45
C ALA A 197 7.24 -26.58 1.89
N ASP A 198 6.12 -26.79 2.58
CA ASP A 198 5.08 -27.75 2.23
C ASP A 198 4.10 -27.16 1.20
N ASP A 199 4.21 -27.61 -0.04
CA ASP A 199 3.28 -27.32 -1.13
C ASP A 199 3.01 -28.61 -1.93
N PRO A 200 2.20 -29.53 -1.39
CA PRO A 200 2.07 -30.89 -1.92
C PRO A 200 1.37 -30.92 -3.30
N ARG A 201 0.73 -29.81 -3.71
CA ARG A 201 0.05 -29.67 -4.99
C ARG A 201 0.81 -28.77 -5.98
N ASN A 202 2.01 -28.30 -5.63
CA ASN A 202 2.77 -27.34 -6.41
C ASN A 202 1.92 -26.11 -6.82
N THR A 203 1.09 -25.63 -5.89
CA THR A 203 0.13 -24.55 -6.12
C THR A 203 0.81 -23.28 -6.61
N TYR A 204 2.06 -23.05 -6.21
CA TYR A 204 2.85 -21.86 -6.51
C TYR A 204 4.02 -22.13 -7.45
N GLU A 205 4.01 -23.22 -8.23
CA GLU A 205 5.11 -23.62 -9.11
C GLU A 205 5.59 -22.49 -10.03
N LEU A 206 4.65 -21.73 -10.61
CA LEU A 206 4.93 -20.58 -11.47
C LEU A 206 5.66 -19.42 -10.78
N TYR A 207 5.76 -19.45 -9.44
CA TYR A 207 6.36 -18.41 -8.61
C TYR A 207 7.58 -18.90 -7.82
N TYR A 208 8.04 -20.14 -8.04
CA TYR A 208 9.26 -20.64 -7.38
C TYR A 208 10.54 -19.99 -7.90
N ASP A 209 10.52 -19.53 -9.15
CA ASP A 209 11.57 -18.73 -9.80
C ASP A 209 10.90 -17.69 -10.70
N PHE A 210 10.40 -16.62 -10.09
CA PHE A 210 9.69 -15.56 -10.78
C PHE A 210 10.41 -14.24 -10.59
N GLU A 211 10.79 -13.62 -11.71
CA GLU A 211 11.38 -12.30 -11.76
C GLU A 211 10.68 -11.48 -12.84
N PHE A 212 9.99 -10.43 -12.43
CA PHE A 212 9.36 -9.49 -13.37
C PHE A 212 9.50 -8.07 -12.86
N ARG A 213 9.58 -7.14 -13.80
CA ARG A 213 9.47 -5.72 -13.47
C ARG A 213 8.13 -5.43 -12.80
N ILE A 214 8.15 -4.55 -11.81
CA ILE A 214 6.98 -4.18 -10.99
C ILE A 214 5.81 -3.72 -11.85
N ASP A 215 6.07 -2.90 -12.87
CA ASP A 215 5.06 -2.40 -13.82
C ASP A 215 4.43 -3.47 -14.72
N ARG A 216 4.96 -4.70 -14.70
CA ARG A 216 4.47 -5.85 -15.49
C ARG A 216 3.83 -6.94 -14.64
N VAL A 217 3.93 -6.88 -13.31
CA VAL A 217 3.30 -7.85 -12.42
C VAL A 217 1.78 -7.63 -12.43
N ARG A 218 1.03 -8.68 -12.78
CA ARG A 218 -0.43 -8.59 -12.89
C ARG A 218 -1.09 -8.74 -11.52
N PRO A 219 -2.22 -8.07 -11.28
CA PRO A 219 -3.00 -8.18 -10.04
C PRO A 219 -3.23 -9.59 -9.49
N HIS A 220 -3.65 -10.55 -10.31
CA HIS A 220 -3.84 -11.93 -9.84
C HIS A 220 -2.51 -12.60 -9.43
N GLN A 221 -1.38 -12.22 -10.04
CA GLN A 221 -0.05 -12.71 -9.64
C GLN A 221 0.33 -12.14 -8.28
N VAL A 222 0.08 -10.84 -8.05
CA VAL A 222 0.30 -10.21 -6.74
C VAL A 222 -0.46 -10.97 -5.65
N LEU A 223 -1.75 -11.26 -5.86
CA LEU A 223 -2.56 -12.01 -4.88
C LEU A 223 -2.04 -13.44 -4.64
N ALA A 224 -1.63 -14.14 -5.70
CA ALA A 224 -1.05 -15.48 -5.58
C ALA A 224 0.28 -15.47 -4.82
N ILE A 225 1.16 -14.50 -5.13
CA ILE A 225 2.45 -14.31 -4.47
C ILE A 225 2.25 -13.98 -2.98
N ASN A 226 1.37 -13.03 -2.66
CA ASN A 226 1.06 -12.66 -1.27
C ASN A 226 0.52 -13.85 -0.48
N ARG A 227 -0.33 -14.68 -1.10
CA ARG A 227 -0.86 -15.89 -0.48
C ARG A 227 0.25 -16.92 -0.23
N GLY A 228 1.14 -17.13 -1.20
CA GLY A 228 2.28 -18.04 -1.06
C GLY A 228 3.28 -17.59 0.02
N GLU A 229 3.51 -16.28 0.12
CA GLU A 229 4.32 -15.67 1.19
C GLU A 229 3.67 -15.86 2.57
N ALA A 230 2.37 -15.57 2.70
CA ALA A 230 1.64 -15.74 3.95
C ALA A 230 1.61 -17.21 4.43
N GLN A 231 1.61 -18.16 3.49
CA GLN A 231 1.73 -19.60 3.77
C GLN A 231 3.16 -20.07 4.01
N LYS A 232 4.15 -19.16 4.00
CA LYS A 232 5.58 -19.46 4.18
C LYS A 232 6.13 -20.41 3.12
N ILE A 233 5.59 -20.37 1.92
CA ILE A 233 6.05 -21.16 0.76
C ILE A 233 6.99 -20.34 -0.12
N LEU A 234 6.70 -19.04 -0.26
CA LEU A 234 7.51 -18.13 -1.07
C LEU A 234 8.24 -17.11 -0.18
N ARG A 235 9.48 -16.81 -0.54
CA ARG A 235 10.15 -15.56 -0.18
C ARG A 235 9.89 -14.55 -1.29
N VAL A 236 9.66 -13.29 -0.94
CA VAL A 236 9.42 -12.20 -1.90
C VAL A 236 10.37 -11.07 -1.59
N ALA A 237 10.92 -10.46 -2.64
CA ALA A 237 11.76 -9.28 -2.55
C ALA A 237 11.40 -8.29 -3.66
N VAL A 238 11.62 -6.99 -3.41
CA VAL A 238 11.58 -5.95 -4.44
C VAL A 238 12.97 -5.35 -4.58
N ASP A 239 13.58 -5.60 -5.72
CA ASP A 239 14.90 -5.06 -6.06
C ASP A 239 14.75 -3.74 -6.80
N VAL A 240 15.37 -2.69 -6.27
CA VAL A 240 15.47 -1.39 -6.93
C VAL A 240 16.90 -1.23 -7.45
N PRO A 241 17.12 -1.09 -8.77
CA PRO A 241 18.47 -0.96 -9.31
C PRO A 241 19.22 0.24 -8.73
N GLU A 242 20.54 0.09 -8.54
CA GLU A 242 21.38 1.15 -7.95
C GLU A 242 21.27 2.49 -8.66
N ARG A 243 21.31 2.48 -10.00
CA ARG A 243 21.14 3.70 -10.81
C ARG A 243 19.87 4.49 -10.46
N ASP A 244 18.82 3.79 -10.02
CA ASP A 244 17.50 4.36 -9.82
C ASP A 244 17.38 5.00 -8.43
N TRP A 245 17.73 4.27 -7.36
CA TRP A 245 17.72 4.85 -6.01
C TRP A 245 18.85 5.84 -5.79
N ARG A 246 20.06 5.58 -6.31
CA ARG A 246 21.22 6.46 -6.10
C ARG A 246 20.98 7.84 -6.71
N SER A 247 20.44 7.90 -7.92
CA SER A 247 20.11 9.18 -8.56
C SER A 247 18.97 9.93 -7.85
N ALA A 248 18.13 9.27 -7.06
CA ALA A 248 17.15 9.95 -6.21
C ALA A 248 17.80 10.58 -4.96
N VAL A 249 18.77 9.88 -4.36
CA VAL A 249 19.56 10.41 -3.23
C VAL A 249 20.47 11.55 -3.68
N ASP A 250 21.21 11.39 -4.78
CA ASP A 250 22.18 12.36 -5.32
C ASP A 250 21.55 13.69 -5.79
N ALA A 251 20.22 13.74 -5.91
CA ALA A 251 19.48 14.96 -6.19
C ALA A 251 19.47 15.92 -4.99
N TYR A 252 19.62 15.39 -3.77
CA TYR A 252 19.59 16.14 -2.52
C TYR A 252 20.91 16.04 -1.74
N PHE A 253 21.55 14.86 -1.75
CA PHE A 253 22.75 14.55 -0.98
C PHE A 253 23.87 14.10 -1.92
N ARG A 254 24.65 15.06 -2.43
CA ARG A 254 25.69 14.76 -3.43
C ARG A 254 27.09 14.86 -2.84
N PRO A 255 27.91 13.79 -2.90
CA PRO A 255 29.31 13.86 -2.52
C PRO A 255 30.12 14.89 -3.33
N HIS A 256 30.82 15.80 -2.64
CA HIS A 256 31.69 16.81 -3.22
C HIS A 256 33.13 16.33 -3.21
N ARG A 257 33.63 15.85 -4.36
CA ARG A 257 34.96 15.24 -4.53
C ARG A 257 36.16 16.03 -3.98
N GLN A 258 36.02 17.32 -3.73
CA GLN A 258 37.07 18.19 -3.19
C GLN A 258 37.05 18.31 -1.65
N SER A 259 36.05 17.72 -0.99
CA SER A 259 35.97 17.66 0.46
C SER A 259 36.57 16.35 0.97
N PRO A 260 37.37 16.36 2.05
CA PRO A 260 37.84 15.13 2.70
C PRO A 260 36.69 14.29 3.28
N LEU A 261 35.49 14.87 3.44
CA LEU A 261 34.31 14.20 4.00
C LEU A 261 33.43 13.52 2.93
N ALA A 262 33.77 13.65 1.65
CA ALA A 262 32.95 13.12 0.55
C ALA A 262 32.77 11.59 0.63
N GLU A 263 33.82 10.87 1.01
CA GLU A 263 33.76 9.42 1.21
C GLU A 263 32.85 9.06 2.39
N GLN A 264 32.83 9.87 3.44
CA GLN A 264 31.98 9.66 4.61
C GLN A 264 30.50 9.83 4.26
N LEU A 265 30.17 10.82 3.43
CA LEU A 265 28.82 10.98 2.90
C LEU A 265 28.43 9.81 1.98
N GLN A 266 29.35 9.35 1.12
CA GLN A 266 29.12 8.20 0.25
C GLN A 266 28.79 6.93 1.06
N LEU A 267 29.58 6.64 2.09
CA LEU A 267 29.34 5.51 3.00
C LEU A 267 27.98 5.64 3.72
N ALA A 268 27.61 6.86 4.14
CA ALA A 268 26.31 7.10 4.75
C ALA A 268 25.14 6.89 3.76
N ILE A 269 25.29 7.30 2.49
CA ILE A 269 24.31 7.08 1.43
C ILE A 269 24.08 5.58 1.21
N ASP A 270 25.17 4.80 1.13
CA ASP A 270 25.09 3.36 0.86
C ASP A 270 24.46 2.58 2.02
N ASP A 271 24.78 2.96 3.27
CA ASP A 271 24.12 2.43 4.46
C ASP A 271 22.65 2.88 4.55
N ALA A 272 22.32 4.14 4.26
CA ALA A 272 20.94 4.62 4.19
C ALA A 272 20.10 3.80 3.22
N ALA A 273 20.64 3.58 2.01
CA ALA A 273 19.98 2.84 0.96
C ALA A 273 19.68 1.40 1.39
N SER A 274 20.72 0.66 1.78
CA SER A 274 20.62 -0.76 2.08
C SER A 274 19.81 -1.07 3.35
N ARG A 275 20.02 -0.31 4.43
CA ARG A 275 19.47 -0.62 5.75
C ARG A 275 18.09 -0.04 5.99
N LEU A 276 17.78 1.14 5.43
CA LEU A 276 16.61 1.93 5.82
C LEU A 276 15.69 2.24 4.63
N LEU A 277 16.21 2.86 3.58
CA LEU A 277 15.42 3.37 2.46
C LEU A 277 14.83 2.22 1.63
N LEU A 278 15.65 1.32 1.09
CA LEU A 278 15.16 0.25 0.20
C LEU A 278 14.17 -0.69 0.89
N PRO A 279 14.38 -1.15 2.15
CA PRO A 279 13.37 -1.94 2.87
C PRO A 279 12.05 -1.17 3.12
N ALA A 280 12.10 0.15 3.25
CA ALA A 280 10.89 0.97 3.36
C ALA A 280 10.17 1.11 2.01
N ILE A 281 10.93 1.32 0.94
CA ILE A 281 10.39 1.43 -0.43
C ILE A 281 9.79 0.10 -0.89
N GLU A 282 10.42 -1.04 -0.57
CA GLU A 282 9.87 -2.36 -0.84
C GLU A 282 8.48 -2.52 -0.21
N ARG A 283 8.33 -2.19 1.08
CA ARG A 283 7.02 -2.26 1.77
C ARG A 283 5.99 -1.34 1.12
N ASP A 284 6.40 -0.13 0.72
CA ASP A 284 5.51 0.81 0.05
C ASP A 284 5.04 0.28 -1.31
N VAL A 285 5.96 -0.25 -2.13
CA VAL A 285 5.65 -0.85 -3.43
C VAL A 285 4.73 -2.06 -3.26
N ARG A 286 5.06 -2.98 -2.34
CA ARG A 286 4.24 -4.17 -2.06
C ARG A 286 2.83 -3.80 -1.60
N ARG A 287 2.69 -2.76 -0.76
CA ARG A 287 1.39 -2.23 -0.34
C ARG A 287 0.60 -1.69 -1.53
N THR A 288 1.21 -0.83 -2.36
CA THR A 288 0.55 -0.26 -3.55
C THR A 288 0.08 -1.34 -4.52
N LEU A 289 0.91 -2.36 -4.80
CA LEU A 289 0.51 -3.47 -5.67
C LEU A 289 -0.64 -4.29 -5.08
N THR A 290 -0.63 -4.49 -3.76
CA THR A 290 -1.68 -5.23 -3.05
C THR A 290 -3.01 -4.48 -3.12
N GLU A 291 -3.03 -3.20 -2.79
CA GLU A 291 -4.23 -2.34 -2.86
C GLU A 291 -4.82 -2.33 -4.29
N GLN A 292 -3.98 -2.19 -5.31
CA GLN A 292 -4.40 -2.26 -6.71
C GLN A 292 -4.97 -3.64 -7.08
N ALA A 293 -4.34 -4.70 -6.58
CA ALA A 293 -4.75 -6.06 -6.89
C ALA A 293 -6.08 -6.44 -6.25
N GLU A 294 -6.27 -6.08 -4.98
CA GLU A 294 -7.52 -6.26 -4.25
C GLU A 294 -8.64 -5.44 -4.87
N ALA A 295 -8.39 -4.16 -5.21
CA ALA A 295 -9.37 -3.32 -5.89
C ALA A 295 -9.82 -3.91 -7.23
N GLN A 296 -8.91 -4.50 -8.01
CA GLN A 296 -9.30 -5.20 -9.23
C GLN A 296 -10.09 -6.48 -8.94
N ALA A 297 -9.66 -7.30 -7.98
CA ALA A 297 -10.36 -8.53 -7.64
C ALA A 297 -11.79 -8.26 -7.14
N MET A 298 -11.97 -7.27 -6.26
CA MET A 298 -13.29 -6.84 -5.79
C MET A 298 -14.19 -6.39 -6.93
N ARG A 299 -13.68 -5.64 -7.91
CA ARG A 299 -14.47 -5.24 -9.09
C ARG A 299 -14.94 -6.45 -9.90
N VAL A 300 -14.06 -7.44 -10.13
CA VAL A 300 -14.41 -8.67 -10.86
C VAL A 300 -15.44 -9.50 -10.08
N PHE A 301 -15.22 -9.71 -8.78
CA PHE A 301 -16.18 -10.45 -7.95
C PHE A 301 -17.53 -9.73 -7.85
N GLY A 302 -17.54 -8.41 -7.70
CA GLY A 302 -18.75 -7.60 -7.69
C GLY A 302 -19.52 -7.71 -9.01
N SER A 303 -18.83 -7.66 -10.15
CA SER A 303 -19.44 -7.85 -11.46
C SER A 303 -20.04 -9.25 -11.63
N ASN A 304 -19.31 -10.29 -11.23
CA ASN A 304 -19.80 -11.67 -11.27
C ASN A 304 -21.04 -11.86 -10.38
N LEU A 305 -21.00 -11.34 -9.15
CA LEU A 305 -22.12 -11.42 -8.21
C LEU A 305 -23.35 -10.66 -8.73
N ARG A 306 -23.15 -9.45 -9.28
CA ARG A 306 -24.23 -8.69 -9.93
C ARG A 306 -24.87 -9.52 -11.04
N GLY A 307 -24.05 -10.15 -11.90
CA GLY A 307 -24.52 -11.01 -12.97
C GLY A 307 -25.37 -12.19 -12.48
N LEU A 308 -25.03 -12.79 -11.33
CA LEU A 308 -25.82 -13.85 -10.71
C LEU A 308 -27.15 -13.32 -10.11
N LEU A 309 -27.11 -12.17 -9.42
CA LEU A 309 -28.29 -11.60 -8.77
C LEU A 309 -29.31 -11.02 -9.75
N THR A 310 -28.88 -10.62 -10.94
CA THR A 310 -29.77 -10.06 -11.98
C THR A 310 -30.29 -11.11 -12.96
N GLN A 311 -30.06 -12.40 -12.70
CA GLN A 311 -30.60 -13.45 -13.56
C GLN A 311 -32.14 -13.43 -13.52
N PRO A 312 -32.81 -13.57 -14.68
CA PRO A 312 -34.27 -13.69 -14.71
C PRO A 312 -34.73 -14.86 -13.82
N PRO A 313 -35.68 -14.65 -12.90
CA PRO A 313 -36.20 -15.73 -12.07
C PRO A 313 -36.99 -16.72 -12.92
N LEU A 314 -36.89 -18.01 -12.61
CA LEU A 314 -37.72 -19.06 -13.19
C LEU A 314 -39.05 -19.13 -12.43
N ALA A 315 -40.05 -18.38 -12.87
CA ALA A 315 -41.37 -18.33 -12.24
C ALA A 315 -42.26 -19.52 -12.66
N ASP A 316 -43.18 -19.92 -11.78
CA ASP A 316 -44.28 -20.86 -12.05
C ASP A 316 -43.86 -22.27 -12.50
N GLN A 317 -42.67 -22.71 -12.10
CA GLN A 317 -42.15 -24.06 -12.40
C GLN A 317 -41.90 -24.85 -11.13
N THR A 318 -42.15 -26.16 -11.17
CA THR A 318 -41.61 -27.09 -10.16
C THR A 318 -40.19 -27.46 -10.57
N VAL A 319 -39.23 -27.34 -9.64
CA VAL A 319 -37.80 -27.53 -9.93
C VAL A 319 -37.26 -28.70 -9.13
N LEU A 320 -36.58 -29.61 -9.83
CA LEU A 320 -35.71 -30.63 -9.24
C LEU A 320 -34.29 -30.07 -9.16
N ALA A 321 -33.85 -29.70 -7.96
CA ALA A 321 -32.50 -29.21 -7.70
C ALA A 321 -31.55 -30.36 -7.37
N LEU A 322 -30.40 -30.39 -8.02
CA LEU A 322 -29.33 -31.35 -7.80
C LEU A 322 -28.07 -30.62 -7.33
N ASP A 323 -27.61 -30.90 -6.12
CA ASP A 323 -26.31 -30.47 -5.60
C ASP A 323 -25.29 -31.61 -5.75
N PRO A 324 -24.37 -31.54 -6.74
CA PRO A 324 -23.49 -32.64 -7.08
C PRO A 324 -22.48 -32.96 -5.97
N GLY A 325 -22.31 -34.24 -5.66
CA GLY A 325 -21.28 -34.70 -4.72
C GLY A 325 -20.78 -36.11 -5.04
N PHE A 326 -19.49 -36.33 -4.79
CA PHE A 326 -18.88 -37.66 -4.94
C PHE A 326 -19.00 -38.47 -3.66
N ARG A 327 -18.14 -38.21 -2.67
CA ARG A 327 -18.06 -38.99 -1.42
C ARG A 327 -19.35 -38.94 -0.60
N THR A 328 -20.00 -37.79 -0.54
CA THR A 328 -21.20 -37.55 0.27
C THR A 328 -22.50 -37.68 -0.52
N GLY A 329 -22.44 -38.22 -1.74
CA GLY A 329 -23.60 -38.32 -2.66
C GLY A 329 -24.08 -36.97 -3.19
N CYS A 330 -24.93 -37.03 -4.21
CA CYS A 330 -25.64 -35.87 -4.76
C CYS A 330 -26.93 -35.65 -3.96
N LYS A 331 -27.19 -34.40 -3.55
CA LYS A 331 -28.41 -34.06 -2.80
C LYS A 331 -29.46 -33.64 -3.81
N VAL A 332 -30.68 -34.08 -3.55
CA VAL A 332 -31.83 -33.85 -4.41
C VAL A 332 -32.87 -33.11 -3.60
N ALA A 333 -33.46 -32.07 -4.18
CA ALA A 333 -34.61 -31.39 -3.60
C ALA A 333 -35.64 -31.08 -4.71
N VAL A 334 -36.91 -31.36 -4.44
CA VAL A 334 -38.03 -30.94 -5.29
C VAL A 334 -38.67 -29.72 -4.63
N VAL A 335 -38.78 -28.62 -5.35
CA VAL A 335 -39.47 -27.39 -4.91
C VAL A 335 -40.60 -27.07 -5.88
N ASP A 336 -41.77 -26.75 -5.34
CA ASP A 336 -42.92 -26.33 -6.16
C ASP A 336 -42.76 -24.88 -6.68
N SER A 337 -43.75 -24.43 -7.45
CA SER A 337 -43.77 -23.08 -8.05
C SER A 337 -43.78 -21.93 -7.03
N SER A 338 -44.16 -22.19 -5.77
CA SER A 338 -44.10 -21.19 -4.69
C SER A 338 -42.75 -21.14 -3.97
N GLY A 339 -41.83 -22.05 -4.32
CA GLY A 339 -40.56 -22.25 -3.64
C GLY A 339 -40.68 -23.15 -2.39
N LYS A 340 -41.83 -23.79 -2.17
CA LYS A 340 -42.01 -24.73 -1.06
C LYS A 340 -41.31 -26.04 -1.39
N VAL A 341 -40.51 -26.54 -0.45
CA VAL A 341 -39.87 -27.86 -0.55
C VAL A 341 -40.96 -28.95 -0.44
N LEU A 342 -41.04 -29.80 -1.45
CA LEU A 342 -41.93 -30.94 -1.51
C LEU A 342 -41.26 -32.21 -0.98
N GLU A 343 -40.02 -32.48 -1.43
CA GLU A 343 -39.29 -33.69 -1.09
C GLU A 343 -37.78 -33.48 -1.20
N THR A 344 -36.99 -34.28 -0.47
CA THR A 344 -35.53 -34.29 -0.54
C THR A 344 -35.00 -35.71 -0.49
N ALA A 345 -33.91 -35.98 -1.20
CA ALA A 345 -33.22 -37.26 -1.19
C ALA A 345 -31.70 -37.10 -1.27
N THR A 346 -30.96 -38.17 -1.02
CA THR A 346 -29.52 -38.24 -1.31
C THR A 346 -29.27 -39.49 -2.15
N ILE A 347 -28.68 -39.28 -3.33
CA ILE A 347 -28.39 -40.35 -4.31
C ILE A 347 -26.87 -40.50 -4.47
N TYR A 348 -26.40 -41.68 -4.88
CA TYR A 348 -24.97 -41.98 -5.01
C TYR A 348 -24.58 -42.48 -6.41
N PRO A 349 -24.80 -41.70 -7.48
CA PRO A 349 -24.56 -42.14 -8.85
C PRO A 349 -23.05 -42.26 -9.19
N HIS A 350 -22.17 -41.67 -8.39
CA HIS A 350 -20.74 -41.55 -8.65
C HIS A 350 -19.89 -42.41 -7.68
N PRO A 351 -18.59 -42.59 -7.96
CA PRO A 351 -17.68 -43.19 -6.99
C PRO A 351 -17.68 -42.41 -5.66
N PRO A 352 -17.54 -43.09 -4.51
CA PRO A 352 -17.15 -44.50 -4.37
C PRO A 352 -18.28 -45.54 -4.51
N GLN A 353 -19.55 -45.17 -4.36
CA GLN A 353 -20.66 -46.14 -4.31
C GLN A 353 -21.15 -46.61 -5.68
N LYS A 354 -21.11 -45.74 -6.71
CA LYS A 354 -21.55 -46.03 -8.09
C LYS A 354 -22.95 -46.66 -8.22
N GLN A 355 -23.88 -46.25 -7.36
CA GLN A 355 -25.27 -46.72 -7.31
C GLN A 355 -26.13 -46.02 -8.39
N GLN A 356 -25.73 -46.12 -9.66
CA GLN A 356 -26.39 -45.39 -10.75
C GLN A 356 -27.84 -45.84 -10.94
N ARG A 357 -28.10 -47.16 -10.86
CA ARG A 357 -29.44 -47.71 -11.07
C ARG A 357 -30.39 -47.35 -9.93
N GLU A 358 -29.94 -47.46 -8.68
CA GLU A 358 -30.74 -47.08 -7.52
C GLU A 358 -31.02 -45.57 -7.52
N SER A 359 -30.02 -44.77 -7.89
CA SER A 359 -30.18 -43.31 -8.02
C SER A 359 -31.21 -42.94 -9.08
N LEU A 360 -31.23 -43.64 -10.23
CA LEU A 360 -32.21 -43.40 -11.30
C LEU A 360 -33.63 -43.83 -10.90
N ALA A 361 -33.77 -44.84 -10.03
CA ALA A 361 -35.07 -45.28 -9.54
C ALA A 361 -35.66 -44.35 -8.47
N ALA A 362 -34.81 -43.55 -7.82
CA ALA A 362 -35.21 -42.58 -6.79
C ALA A 362 -35.52 -41.18 -7.36
N LEU A 363 -35.25 -40.94 -8.64
CA LEU A 363 -35.56 -39.73 -9.41
C LEU A 363 -36.75 -40.00 -10.32
#